data_AF-A0A8E0IH27-F1
#
_entry.id   AF-A0A8E0IH27-F1
#
_cell.length_a   1.000
_cell.length_b   1.000
_cell.length_c   1.000
_cell.angle_alpha   90.00
_cell.angle_beta   90.00
_cell.angle_gamma   90.00
#
_symmetry.space_group_name_H-M   'P 1'
#
loop_
_entity.id
_entity.type
_entity.pdbx_description
1 polymer ?
#
loop_
_entity_poly.entity_id
_entity_poly.type
_entity_poly.pdbx_seq_one_letter_code
_entity_poly.pdbx_strand_id
1 'polypeptide(L)'
;MADAFTLQDWFEKKLEHYAGNLRRSAVALAQDWRKDPTLQKLEAMMIVMDEHDLLLVSGSGEVIDPDEDVVAIGSGGNFAQAAAIAMLRHAPDMTPADIAKEAVNIAGNIDIFTNHNVIVESF
;
A
#
# COMPACT_ATOMS: atom_id res chain seq x y z
N MET A 1 11.41 -10.59 2.72
CA MET A 1 10.50 -11.69 2.33
C MET A 1 9.80 -12.31 3.54
N ALA A 2 10.51 -12.81 4.56
CA ALA A 2 9.89 -13.41 5.75
C ALA A 2 8.90 -12.48 6.49
N ASP A 3 9.24 -11.18 6.62
CA ASP A 3 8.39 -10.22 7.33
C ASP A 3 7.09 -9.93 6.57
N ALA A 4 7.14 -9.85 5.23
CA ALA A 4 5.97 -9.61 4.39
C ALA A 4 4.96 -10.76 4.49
N PHE A 5 5.44 -12.01 4.42
CA PHE A 5 4.57 -13.18 4.64
C PHE A 5 3.98 -13.21 6.04
N THR A 6 4.76 -12.82 7.05
CA THR A 6 4.28 -12.78 8.44
C THR A 6 3.16 -11.74 8.60
N LEU A 7 3.33 -10.53 8.06
CA LEU A 7 2.34 -9.47 8.11
C LEU A 7 1.08 -9.83 7.32
N GLN A 8 1.23 -10.47 6.16
CA GLN A 8 0.12 -10.99 5.37
C GLN A 8 -0.69 -12.03 6.15
N ASP A 9 -0.03 -13.05 6.70
CA ASP A 9 -0.69 -14.10 7.51
C ASP A 9 -1.41 -13.51 8.74
N TRP A 10 -0.81 -12.48 9.36
CA TRP A 10 -1.44 -11.79 10.48
C TRP A 10 -2.67 -11.01 10.03
N PHE A 11 -2.58 -10.31 8.90
CA PHE A 11 -3.68 -9.53 8.37
C PHE A 11 -4.86 -10.42 7.94
N GLU A 12 -4.59 -11.55 7.28
CA GLU A 12 -5.62 -12.50 6.86
C GLU A 12 -6.41 -13.04 8.06
N LYS A 13 -5.72 -13.39 9.16
CA LYS A 13 -6.39 -13.78 10.42
C LYS A 13 -7.24 -12.67 11.01
N LYS A 14 -6.84 -11.40 10.88
CA LYS A 14 -7.66 -10.27 11.32
C LYS A 14 -8.89 -10.11 10.43
N LEU A 15 -8.74 -10.22 9.11
CA LEU A 15 -9.85 -10.17 8.17
C LEU A 15 -10.89 -11.25 8.47
N GLU A 16 -10.46 -12.50 8.67
CA GLU A 16 -11.36 -13.59 9.05
C GLU A 16 -12.08 -13.29 10.38
N HIS A 17 -11.33 -12.85 11.40
CA HIS A 17 -11.89 -12.55 12.72
C HIS A 17 -12.91 -11.40 12.70
N TYR A 18 -12.72 -10.41 11.84
CA TYR A 18 -13.59 -9.25 11.70
C TYR A 18 -14.53 -9.34 10.49
N ALA A 19 -14.78 -10.56 9.98
CA ALA A 19 -15.71 -10.83 8.89
C ALA A 19 -15.48 -9.95 7.64
N GLY A 20 -14.22 -9.76 7.27
CA GLY A 20 -13.81 -9.00 6.09
C GLY A 20 -13.76 -7.48 6.28
N ASN A 21 -14.00 -6.94 7.47
CA ASN A 21 -13.94 -5.49 7.68
C ASN A 21 -12.48 -4.97 7.61
N LEU A 22 -12.11 -4.32 6.50
CA LEU A 22 -10.75 -3.89 6.21
C LEU A 22 -10.20 -2.92 7.26
N ARG A 23 -10.90 -1.80 7.52
CA ARG A 23 -10.48 -0.78 8.51
C ARG A 23 -10.26 -1.38 9.90
N ARG A 24 -11.20 -2.20 10.39
CA ARG A 24 -11.09 -2.81 11.72
C ARG A 24 -9.93 -3.80 11.79
N SER A 25 -9.71 -4.54 10.70
CA SER A 25 -8.60 -5.49 10.59
C SER A 25 -7.25 -4.77 10.54
N ALA A 26 -7.17 -3.66 9.82
CA ALA A 26 -5.97 -2.82 9.72
C ALA A 26 -5.61 -2.23 11.08
N VAL A 27 -6.58 -1.66 11.82
CA VAL A 27 -6.35 -1.12 13.16
C VAL A 27 -5.90 -2.21 14.13
N ALA A 28 -6.52 -3.39 14.08
CA ALA A 28 -6.13 -4.50 14.95
C ALA A 28 -4.73 -5.03 14.62
N LEU A 29 -4.36 -5.10 13.34
CA LEU A 29 -3.01 -5.46 12.91
C LEU A 29 -2.00 -4.43 13.41
N ALA A 30 -2.26 -3.14 13.21
CA ALA A 30 -1.37 -2.05 13.61
C ALA A 30 -1.07 -2.09 15.12
N GLN A 31 -2.10 -2.38 15.94
CA GLN A 31 -1.94 -2.56 17.38
C GLN A 31 -1.06 -3.75 17.77
N ASP A 32 -1.16 -4.87 17.06
CA ASP A 32 -0.37 -6.07 17.33
C ASP A 32 1.06 -5.93 16.80
N TRP A 33 1.21 -5.34 15.60
CA TRP A 33 2.51 -5.03 15.01
C TRP A 33 3.33 -4.11 15.91
N ARG A 34 2.72 -3.05 16.45
CA ARG A 34 3.38 -2.13 17.41
C ARG A 34 3.86 -2.83 18.69
N LYS A 35 3.18 -3.90 19.13
CA LYS A 35 3.56 -4.64 20.35
C LYS A 35 4.69 -5.63 20.10
N ASP A 36 4.91 -6.05 18.86
CA ASP A 36 5.95 -7.01 18.53
C ASP A 36 7.33 -6.32 18.50
N PRO A 37 8.27 -6.70 19.38
CA PRO A 37 9.55 -6.02 19.50
C PRO A 37 10.49 -6.22 18.30
N THR A 38 10.23 -7.24 17.49
CA THR A 38 10.98 -7.56 16.28
C THR A 38 10.42 -6.78 15.10
N LEU A 39 9.09 -6.86 14.90
CA LEU A 39 8.43 -6.27 13.74
C LEU A 39 8.25 -4.75 13.88
N GLN A 40 8.10 -4.19 15.09
CA GLN A 40 7.93 -2.73 15.26
C GLN A 40 9.14 -1.91 14.76
N LYS A 41 10.31 -2.53 14.65
CA LYS A 41 11.55 -1.87 14.18
C LYS A 41 11.67 -1.86 12.66
N LEU A 42 10.76 -2.55 11.97
CA LEU A 42 10.70 -2.49 10.52
C LEU A 42 10.26 -1.08 10.12
N GLU A 43 11.07 -0.44 9.27
CA GLU A 43 10.68 0.78 8.56
C GLU A 43 9.69 0.47 7.41
N ALA A 44 9.20 -0.77 7.34
CA ALA A 44 8.27 -1.22 6.33
C ALA A 44 6.86 -0.66 6.62
N MET A 45 6.18 -0.31 5.54
CA MET A 45 4.76 0.02 5.51
C MET A 45 4.03 -1.03 4.67
N MET A 46 2.74 -1.19 4.91
CA MET A 46 1.88 -2.10 4.18
C MET A 46 0.68 -1.33 3.63
N ILE A 47 0.38 -1.50 2.35
CA ILE A 47 -0.87 -1.01 1.74
C ILE A 47 -1.87 -2.16 1.75
N VAL A 48 -3.11 -1.87 2.17
CA VAL A 48 -4.25 -2.80 2.08
C VAL A 48 -5.41 -2.08 1.43
N MET A 49 -6.18 -2.79 0.60
CA MET A 49 -7.30 -2.21 -0.13
C MET A 49 -8.43 -3.20 -0.38
N ASP A 50 -9.64 -2.68 -0.52
CA ASP A 50 -10.81 -3.37 -1.06
C ASP A 50 -11.59 -2.43 -2.01
N GLU A 51 -12.84 -2.76 -2.36
CA GLU A 51 -13.69 -1.94 -3.25
C GLU A 51 -14.06 -0.56 -2.67
N HIS A 52 -13.79 -0.30 -1.39
CA HIS A 52 -14.28 0.87 -0.66
C HIS A 52 -13.18 1.64 0.06
N ASP A 53 -12.15 0.96 0.54
CA ASP A 53 -11.11 1.52 1.39
C ASP A 53 -9.72 1.27 0.81
N LEU A 54 -8.84 2.28 0.89
CA LEU A 54 -7.41 2.21 0.60
C LEU A 54 -6.66 2.70 1.83
N LEU A 55 -5.86 1.83 2.47
CA LEU A 55 -5.25 2.14 3.76
C LEU A 55 -3.75 1.86 3.76
N LEU A 56 -2.99 2.74 4.41
CA LEU A 56 -1.60 2.55 4.74
C LEU A 56 -1.45 2.16 6.22
N VAL A 57 -0.74 1.05 6.48
CA VAL A 57 -0.49 0.52 7.83
C VAL A 57 1.00 0.48 8.09
N SER A 58 1.43 0.90 9.28
CA SER A 58 2.84 0.95 9.66
C SER A 58 3.13 0.26 11.01
N GLY A 59 4.41 -0.09 11.23
CA GLY A 59 4.89 -0.68 12.49
C GLY A 59 4.82 0.24 13.71
N SER A 60 4.65 1.56 13.51
CA SER A 60 4.37 2.52 14.60
C SER A 60 2.96 2.36 15.19
N GLY A 61 2.11 1.57 14.53
CA GLY A 61 0.72 1.35 14.91
C GLY A 61 -0.23 2.38 14.31
N GLU A 62 0.16 3.04 13.22
CA GLU A 62 -0.67 4.00 12.51
C GLU A 62 -1.43 3.32 11.37
N VAL A 63 -2.66 3.79 11.15
CA VAL A 63 -3.49 3.45 9.99
C VAL A 63 -3.92 4.77 9.37
N ILE A 64 -3.56 4.97 8.12
CA ILE A 64 -3.71 6.25 7.41
C ILE A 64 -4.59 6.03 6.18
N ASP A 65 -5.57 6.89 6.04
CA ASP A 65 -6.43 7.05 4.85
C ASP A 65 -5.77 8.11 3.97
N PRO A 66 -5.45 7.85 2.69
CA PRO A 66 -4.80 8.82 1.84
C PRO A 66 -5.77 9.95 1.45
N ASP A 67 -5.24 11.18 1.31
CA ASP A 67 -6.07 12.35 0.94
C ASP A 67 -6.61 12.27 -0.50
N GLU A 68 -5.91 11.53 -1.36
CA GLU A 68 -6.29 11.20 -2.74
C GLU A 68 -6.44 9.68 -2.82
N ASP A 69 -7.18 9.16 -3.79
CA ASP A 69 -7.40 7.70 -3.98
C ASP A 69 -6.15 6.95 -4.50
N VAL A 70 -4.95 7.37 -4.08
CA VAL A 70 -3.64 6.83 -4.44
C VAL A 70 -2.72 6.83 -3.22
N VAL A 71 -2.06 5.70 -3.00
CA VAL A 71 -0.95 5.56 -2.06
C VAL A 71 0.18 4.75 -2.71
N ALA A 72 1.42 5.10 -2.42
CA ALA A 72 2.59 4.35 -2.86
C ALA A 72 3.62 4.20 -1.74
N ILE A 73 4.35 3.09 -1.75
CA ILE A 73 5.43 2.78 -0.81
C ILE A 73 6.66 2.27 -1.58
N GLY A 74 7.80 2.17 -0.90
CA GLY A 74 9.07 1.71 -1.49
C GLY A 74 9.94 2.86 -2.00
N SER A 75 11.09 2.52 -2.60
CA SER A 75 12.13 3.50 -3.00
C SER A 75 11.61 4.54 -3.99
N GLY A 76 10.88 4.11 -5.02
CA GLY A 76 10.24 4.98 -6.01
C GLY A 76 8.87 5.50 -5.61
N GLY A 77 8.40 5.24 -4.38
CA GLY A 77 7.02 5.49 -3.96
C GLY A 77 6.59 6.94 -4.14
N ASN A 78 7.41 7.89 -3.72
CA ASN A 78 7.09 9.32 -3.84
C ASN A 78 6.94 9.77 -5.31
N PHE A 79 7.75 9.24 -6.22
CA PHE A 79 7.67 9.57 -7.64
C PHE A 79 6.41 8.96 -8.27
N ALA A 80 6.11 7.70 -7.94
CA ALA A 80 4.91 7.02 -8.39
C ALA A 80 3.65 7.75 -7.87
N GLN A 81 3.61 8.10 -6.59
CA GLN A 81 2.47 8.82 -6.01
C GLN A 81 2.24 10.18 -6.66
N ALA A 82 3.32 10.96 -6.87
CA ALA A 82 3.20 12.25 -7.54
C ALA A 82 2.68 12.11 -8.98
N ALA A 83 3.17 11.12 -9.72
CA ALA A 83 2.71 10.84 -11.09
C ALA A 83 1.24 10.40 -11.12
N ALA A 84 0.85 9.49 -10.24
CA ALA A 84 -0.52 8.99 -10.14
C ALA A 84 -1.52 10.10 -9.76
N ILE A 85 -1.19 10.96 -8.79
CA ILE A 85 -2.02 12.12 -8.43
C ILE A 85 -2.19 13.07 -9.63
N ALA A 86 -1.11 13.32 -10.38
CA ALA A 86 -1.19 14.16 -11.58
C ALA A 86 -2.11 13.54 -12.65
N MET A 87 -2.00 12.23 -12.89
CA MET A 87 -2.83 11.51 -13.85
C MET A 87 -4.30 11.46 -13.41
N LEU A 88 -4.60 11.18 -12.14
CA LEU A 88 -5.97 11.22 -11.61
C LEU A 88 -6.65 12.57 -11.87
N ARG A 89 -5.92 13.68 -11.70
CA ARG A 89 -6.48 15.03 -11.83
C ARG A 89 -6.59 15.52 -13.26
N HIS A 90 -5.78 14.99 -14.19
CA HIS A 90 -5.60 15.58 -15.51
C HIS A 90 -5.78 14.60 -16.70
N ALA A 91 -5.93 13.31 -16.44
CA ALA A 91 -6.12 12.27 -17.45
C ALA A 91 -7.37 11.43 -17.15
N PRO A 92 -8.58 12.01 -17.29
CA PRO A 92 -9.84 11.37 -16.86
C PRO A 92 -10.19 10.09 -17.65
N ASP A 93 -9.56 9.87 -18.79
CA ASP A 93 -9.77 8.70 -19.65
C ASP A 93 -8.90 7.50 -19.25
N MET A 94 -7.97 7.66 -18.29
CA MET A 94 -7.11 6.57 -17.82
C MET A 94 -7.82 5.72 -16.77
N THR A 95 -7.69 4.39 -16.90
CA THR A 95 -8.21 3.47 -15.88
C THR A 95 -7.28 3.44 -14.65
N PRO A 96 -7.77 3.03 -13.46
CA PRO A 96 -6.91 2.87 -12.28
C PRO A 96 -5.69 1.96 -12.52
N ALA A 97 -5.88 0.88 -13.28
CA ALA A 97 -4.80 -0.04 -13.67
C ALA A 97 -3.74 0.65 -14.55
N ASP A 98 -4.17 1.48 -15.51
CA ASP A 98 -3.26 2.24 -16.37
C ASP A 98 -2.50 3.30 -15.57
N ILE A 99 -3.18 4.01 -14.65
CA ILE A 99 -2.57 5.01 -13.77
C ILE A 99 -1.52 4.35 -12.88
N ALA A 100 -1.85 3.23 -12.22
CA ALA A 100 -0.93 2.50 -11.36
C ALA A 100 0.32 2.04 -12.12
N LYS A 101 0.13 1.47 -13.31
CA LYS A 101 1.22 1.01 -14.16
C LYS A 101 2.13 2.14 -14.60
N GLU A 102 1.55 3.22 -15.11
CA GLU A 102 2.31 4.34 -15.66
C GLU A 102 3.03 5.13 -14.57
N ALA A 103 2.43 5.22 -13.38
CA ALA A 103 3.06 5.86 -12.22
C ALA A 103 4.35 5.13 -11.82
N VAL A 104 4.33 3.79 -11.77
CA VAL A 104 5.53 2.99 -11.50
C VAL A 104 6.54 3.10 -12.64
N ASN A 105 6.10 3.15 -13.90
CA ASN A 105 7.01 3.38 -15.03
C ASN A 105 7.74 4.72 -14.93
N ILE A 106 7.01 5.80 -14.60
CA ILE A 106 7.59 7.13 -14.37
C ILE A 106 8.57 7.08 -13.19
N ALA A 107 8.22 6.40 -12.10
CA ALA A 107 9.15 6.19 -10.99
C ALA A 107 10.42 5.45 -11.40
N GLY A 108 10.32 4.41 -12.24
CA GLY A 108 11.47 3.67 -12.77
C GLY A 108 12.38 4.48 -13.70
N ASN A 109 11.89 5.58 -14.29
CA ASN A 109 12.72 6.51 -15.05
C ASN A 109 13.54 7.46 -14.15
N ILE A 110 13.20 7.57 -12.86
CA ILE A 110 13.76 8.56 -11.93
C ILE A 110 14.55 7.87 -10.81
N ASP A 111 13.96 6.86 -10.18
CA ASP A 111 14.54 6.09 -9.09
C ASP A 111 15.37 4.92 -9.62
N ILE A 112 16.66 4.91 -9.30
CA ILE A 112 17.61 3.86 -9.73
C ILE A 112 17.28 2.47 -9.16
N PHE A 113 16.44 2.40 -8.13
CA PHE A 113 16.02 1.15 -7.49
C PHE A 113 14.68 0.61 -8.00
N THR A 114 13.98 1.36 -8.87
CA THR A 114 12.71 0.96 -9.49
C THR A 114 12.95 0.64 -10.96
N ASN A 115 12.33 -0.43 -11.48
CA ASN A 115 12.46 -0.83 -12.88
C ASN A 115 11.10 -0.93 -13.56
N HIS A 116 11.09 -1.26 -14.86
CA HIS A 116 9.89 -1.30 -15.70
C HIS A 116 9.19 -2.67 -15.74
N ASN A 117 9.61 -3.63 -14.91
CA ASN A 117 8.95 -4.93 -14.81
C ASN A 117 7.77 -4.81 -13.83
N VAL A 118 6.68 -4.20 -14.29
CA VAL A 118 5.51 -3.87 -13.47
C VAL A 118 4.45 -4.96 -13.57
N ILE A 119 4.00 -5.47 -12.42
CA ILE A 119 2.83 -6.34 -12.28
C ILE A 119 1.68 -5.48 -11.77
N VAL A 120 0.52 -5.60 -12.39
CA VAL A 120 -0.70 -4.89 -12.01
C VAL A 120 -1.75 -5.93 -11.67
N GLU A 121 -2.29 -5.83 -10.47
CA GLU A 121 -3.39 -6.66 -9.99
C GLU A 121 -4.66 -5.78 -9.89
N SER A 122 -5.81 -6.36 -10.21
CA SER A 122 -7.12 -5.71 -10.13
C SER A 122 -8.18 -6.74 -9.77
N PHE A 123 -9.21 -6.33 -9.03
CA PHE A 123 -10.35 -7.17 -8.66
C PHE A 123 -11.65 -6.59 -9.24
#